data_AF-A0A238GV94-F1
#
_entry.id   AF-A0A238GV94-F1
#
_cell.length_a   1.000
_cell.length_b   1.000
_cell.length_c   1.000
_cell.angle_alpha   90.00
_cell.angle_beta   90.00
_cell.angle_gamma   90.00
#
_symmetry.space_group_name_H-M   'P 1'
#
loop_
_entity.id
_entity.type
_entity.pdbx_description
1 polymer ?
#
loop_
_entity_poly.entity_id
_entity_poly.type
_entity_poly.pdbx_seq_one_letter_code
_entity_poly.pdbx_strand_id
1 'polypeptide(L)' 'MNLEVKKIDTANAHLSAKPSVEDLEKRYDKIAQKIAQKVKIDGFRRGKVPLSLVKTRYQAQLNKTLKKR' A
#
# COMPACT_ATOMS: atom_id res chain seq x y z
N MET A 1 -13.65 -9.14 -2.48
CA MET A 1 -13.69 -7.92 -3.33
C MET A 1 -15.12 -7.69 -3.79
N ASN A 2 -15.69 -6.51 -3.55
CA ASN A 2 -17.04 -6.17 -4.04
C ASN A 2 -16.88 -5.35 -5.33
N LEU A 3 -17.43 -5.82 -6.45
CA LEU A 3 -17.39 -5.14 -7.75
C LEU A 3 -18.80 -4.68 -8.10
N GLU A 4 -19.03 -3.37 -8.10
CA GLU A 4 -20.27 -2.74 -8.55
C GLU A 4 -20.02 -2.07 -9.90
N VAL A 5 -20.71 -2.53 -10.94
CA VAL A 5 -20.58 -2.00 -12.31
C VAL A 5 -21.84 -1.18 -12.63
N LYS A 6 -21.68 0.13 -12.83
CA LYS A 6 -22.75 1.02 -13.29
C LYS A 6 -22.48 1.39 -14.75
N LYS A 7 -23.28 0.88 -15.68
CA LYS A 7 -23.28 1.39 -17.06
C LYS A 7 -23.93 2.78 -17.06
N ILE A 8 -23.21 3.76 -17.60
CA ILE A 8 -23.67 5.16 -17.68
C ILE A 8 -24.22 5.42 -19.08
N ASP A 9 -23.53 4.93 -20.12
CA ASP A 9 -23.92 5.06 -21.52
C ASP A 9 -23.35 3.91 -22.37
N THR A 10 -23.69 3.85 -23.66
CA THR A 10 -23.23 2.83 -24.63
C THR A 10 -21.71 2.67 -24.69
N ALA A 11 -20.95 3.75 -24.50
CA ALA A 11 -19.49 3.74 -24.51
C ALA A 11 -18.85 3.85 -23.10
N ASN A 12 -19.62 4.19 -22.06
CA ASN A 12 -19.07 4.58 -20.76
C ASN A 12 -19.66 3.73 -19.62
N ALA A 13 -18.79 3.13 -18.82
CA ALA A 13 -19.17 2.40 -17.61
C ALA A 13 -18.29 2.82 -16.42
N HIS A 14 -18.91 3.04 -15.25
CA HIS A 14 -18.22 3.22 -13.98
C HIS A 14 -18.09 1.88 -13.26
N LEU A 15 -16.84 1.47 -13.03
CA LEU A 15 -16.50 0.33 -12.20
C LEU A 15 -16.11 0.82 -10.81
N SER A 16 -16.91 0.46 -9.81
CA SER A 16 -16.62 0.72 -8.40
C SER A 16 -16.22 -0.58 -7.71
N ALA A 17 -14.93 -0.76 -7.47
CA ALA A 17 -14.42 -1.89 -6.72
C ALA A 17 -14.15 -1.47 -5.26
N LYS A 18 -14.80 -2.14 -4.29
CA LYS A 18 -14.45 -2.04 -2.87
C LYS A 18 -13.34 -3.06 -2.59
N PRO A 19 -12.08 -2.61 -2.37
CA PRO A 19 -11.01 -3.52 -1.96
C PRO A 19 -11.34 -4.12 -0.59
N SER A 20 -10.95 -5.37 -0.37
CA SER A 20 -11.04 -5.95 0.98
C SER A 20 -10.00 -5.30 1.89
N VAL A 21 -10.29 -5.21 3.18
CA VAL A 21 -9.34 -4.67 4.19
C VAL A 21 -8.08 -5.53 4.23
N GLU A 22 -8.21 -6.85 4.14
CA GLU A 22 -7.07 -7.79 4.11
C GLU A 22 -6.13 -7.54 2.93
N ASP A 23 -6.66 -7.23 1.74
CA ASP A 23 -5.84 -6.94 0.57
C ASP A 23 -5.07 -5.63 0.74
N LEU A 24 -5.64 -4.65 1.45
CA LEU A 24 -4.97 -3.39 1.78
C LEU A 24 -3.82 -3.63 2.76
N GLU A 25 -4.05 -4.42 3.82
CA GLU A 25 -3.02 -4.76 4.80
C GLU A 25 -1.87 -5.55 4.17
N LYS A 26 -2.18 -6.58 3.36
CA LYS A 26 -1.16 -7.36 2.63
C LYS A 26 -0.32 -6.47 1.71
N ARG A 27 -0.94 -5.50 1.04
CA ARG A 27 -0.23 -4.53 0.19
C ARG A 27 0.63 -3.59 1.03
N TYR A 28 0.11 -3.10 2.14
CA TYR A 28 0.83 -2.24 3.07
C TYR A 28 2.09 -2.90 3.60
N ASP A 29 1.98 -4.15 4.06
CA ASP A 29 3.12 -4.93 4.57
C ASP A 29 4.18 -5.22 3.50
N LYS A 30 3.75 -5.55 2.27
CA LYS A 30 4.69 -5.74 1.14
C LYS A 30 5.49 -4.48 0.84
N ILE A 31 4.87 -3.30 0.90
CA ILE A 31 5.59 -2.04 0.65
C ILE A 31 6.53 -1.75 1.82
N ALA A 32 6.08 -1.93 3.07
CA ALA A 32 6.91 -1.76 4.25
C ALA A 32 8.15 -2.66 4.23
N GLN A 33 8.03 -3.93 3.82
CA GLN A 33 9.17 -4.85 3.66
C GLN A 33 10.17 -4.36 2.60
N LYS A 34 9.67 -3.88 1.44
CA LYS A 34 10.54 -3.33 0.38
C LYS A 34 11.32 -2.11 0.85
N ILE A 35 10.70 -1.27 1.68
CA ILE A 35 11.36 -0.10 2.27
C ILE A 35 12.41 -0.57 3.29
N ALA A 36 12.06 -1.50 4.18
CA ALA A 36 12.97 -2.04 5.19
C ALA A 36 14.26 -2.61 4.60
N GLN A 37 14.19 -3.25 3.42
CA GLN A 37 15.35 -3.78 2.70
C GLN A 37 16.30 -2.70 2.16
N LYS A 38 15.76 -1.53 1.80
CA LYS A 38 16.51 -0.48 1.08
C LYS A 38 17.04 0.61 2.01
N VAL A 39 16.33 0.91 3.08
CA VAL A 39 16.62 2.04 3.95
C VAL A 39 17.85 1.75 4.84
N LYS A 40 18.70 2.77 4.98
CA LYS A 40 19.73 2.83 6.02
C LYS A 40 19.15 3.62 7.20
N ILE A 41 18.96 2.96 8.33
CA ILE A 41 18.60 3.59 9.60
C ILE A 41 19.78 3.41 10.54
N ASP A 42 20.24 4.48 11.16
CA ASP A 42 21.35 4.42 12.10
C ASP A 42 21.00 3.50 13.28
N GLY A 43 21.93 2.61 13.64
CA GLY A 43 21.71 1.53 14.60
C GLY A 43 21.20 0.21 14.02
N PHE A 44 20.73 0.18 12.76
CA PHE A 44 20.30 -1.06 12.10
C PHE A 44 21.14 -1.36 10.86
N ARG A 45 21.56 -2.62 10.73
CA ARG A 45 22.21 -3.09 9.50
C ARG A 45 21.21 -2.97 8.34
N ARG A 46 21.69 -2.50 7.18
CA ARG A 46 20.89 -2.37 5.96
C ARG A 46 20.09 -3.64 5.69
N GLY A 47 18.78 -3.50 5.57
CA GLY A 47 17.85 -4.60 5.31
C GLY A 47 17.38 -5.40 6.53
N LYS A 48 17.88 -5.11 7.74
CA LYS A 48 17.47 -5.75 9.00
C LYS A 48 16.82 -4.74 9.95
N VAL A 49 15.99 -3.86 9.39
CA VAL A 49 15.21 -2.89 10.16
C VAL A 49 13.86 -3.51 10.55
N PRO A 50 13.43 -3.42 11.82
CA PRO A 50 12.11 -3.85 12.26
C PRO A 50 10.97 -3.16 11.51
N LEU A 51 9.93 -3.93 11.16
CA LEU A 51 8.76 -3.44 10.44
C LEU A 51 7.96 -2.40 11.22
N SER A 52 7.90 -2.50 12.55
CA SER A 52 7.21 -1.52 13.42
C SER A 52 7.80 -0.12 13.25
N LEU A 53 9.13 -0.01 13.28
CA LEU A 53 9.84 1.26 13.13
C LEU A 53 9.67 1.84 11.71
N VAL A 54 9.72 0.98 10.69
CA VAL A 54 9.51 1.39 9.29
C VAL A 54 8.08 1.88 9.10
N LYS A 55 7.09 1.19 9.66
CA LYS A 55 5.69 1.63 9.65
C LYS A 55 5.59 3.01 10.25
N THR A 56 6.11 3.27 11.45
CA THR A 56 6.02 4.59 12.11
C THR A 56 6.75 5.71 11.37
N ARG A 57 7.99 5.50 10.91
CA ARG A 57 8.75 6.56 10.22
C ARG A 57 8.28 6.84 8.79
N TYR A 58 7.80 5.81 8.09
CA TYR A 58 7.45 5.92 6.66
C TYR A 58 5.94 5.92 6.40
N GLN A 59 5.08 6.17 7.40
CA GLN A 59 3.62 6.24 7.23
C GLN A 59 3.21 7.16 6.08
N ALA A 60 3.77 8.37 6.04
CA ALA A 60 3.45 9.36 5.01
C ALA A 60 3.87 8.88 3.61
N GLN A 61 5.02 8.21 3.51
CA GLN A 61 5.55 7.71 2.24
C GLN A 61 4.77 6.48 1.77
N LEU A 62 4.39 5.59 2.69
CA LEU A 62 3.52 4.43 2.45
C LEU A 62 2.15 4.88 1.93
N ASN A 63 1.52 5.84 2.59
CA ASN A 63 0.22 6.40 2.19
C ASN A 63 0.29 7.09 0.82
N LYS A 64 1.37 7.83 0.54
CA LYS A 64 1.58 8.46 -0.77
C LYS A 64 1.74 7.42 -1.88
N THR A 65 2.47 6.33 -1.64
CA THR A 65 2.58 5.23 -2.62
C THR A 65 1.28 4.46 -2.83
N LEU A 66 0.44 4.36 -1.80
CA LEU A 66 -0.87 3.71 -1.90
C LEU A 66 -1.89 4.56 -2.67
N LYS A 67 -1.87 5.89 -2.51
CA LYS A 67 -2.78 6.81 -3.19
C LYS A 67 -2.48 7.06 -4.67
N LYS A 68 -1.27 6.77 -5.15
CA LYS A 68 -0.79 7.22 -6.47
C LYS A 68 -1.24 6.33 -7.65
N ARG A 69 -2.43 5.74 -7.61
CA ARG A 69 -2.97 4.90 -8.69
C ARG A 69 -4.42 5.22 -8.96
#